data_AF-A0A1Y3P1L8-F1
#
_entry.id   AF-A0A1Y3P1L8-F1
#
_cell.length_a   1.000
_cell.length_b   1.000
_cell.length_c   1.000
_cell.angle_alpha   90.00
_cell.angle_beta   90.00
_cell.angle_gamma   90.00
#
_symmetry.space_group_name_H-M   'P 1'
#
loop_
_entity.id
_entity.type
_entity.pdbx_description
1 polymer ?
#
loop_
_entity_poly.entity_id
_entity_poly.type
_entity_poly.pdbx_seq_one_letter_code
_entity_poly.pdbx_strand_id
1 'polypeptide(L)' 'MELLSVEIKLLLAIHAGQSVVKGDDVHTLRQLISKGYAVGKNASNEDSDEYMDVRLSPAGREIVSDLHTDE' A
#
# COMPACT_ATOMS: atom_id res chain seq x y z
N MET A 1 8.92 -13.11 -5.54
CA MET A 1 9.28 -12.17 -4.47
C MET A 1 8.22 -12.36 -3.39
N GLU A 2 8.59 -12.67 -2.16
CA GLU A 2 7.62 -12.98 -1.10
C GLU A 2 7.10 -11.67 -0.47
N LEU A 3 5.80 -11.42 -0.54
CA LEU A 3 5.13 -10.35 0.19
C LEU A 3 4.60 -10.89 1.52
N LEU A 4 4.70 -10.09 2.58
CA LEU A 4 4.09 -10.45 3.86
C LEU A 4 2.56 -10.37 3.76
N SER A 5 1.85 -11.18 4.54
CA SER A 5 0.38 -11.15 4.55
C SER A 5 -0.20 -9.77 4.89
N VAL A 6 0.51 -8.98 5.70
CA VAL A 6 0.12 -7.59 6.02
C VAL A 6 0.27 -6.65 4.82
N GLU A 7 1.29 -6.85 3.99
CA GLU A 7 1.53 -6.09 2.77
C GLU A 7 0.46 -6.41 1.72
N ILE A 8 0.13 -7.70 1.56
CA ILE A 8 -0.93 -8.16 0.66
C ILE A 8 -2.28 -7.56 1.04
N LYS A 9 -2.66 -7.64 2.33
CA LYS A 9 -3.90 -7.05 2.83
C LYS A 9 -3.98 -5.55 2.53
N LEU A 10 -2.89 -4.83 2.73
CA LEU A 10 -2.85 -3.40 2.49
C LEU A 10 -2.93 -3.07 0.99
N LEU A 11 -2.25 -3.82 0.13
CA LEU A 11 -2.36 -3.67 -1.32
C LEU A 11 -3.80 -3.91 -1.82
N LEU A 12 -4.47 -4.94 -1.31
CA LEU A 12 -5.89 -5.22 -1.61
C LEU A 12 -6.81 -4.10 -1.11
N ALA A 13 -6.58 -3.57 0.09
CA ALA A 13 -7.36 -2.45 0.62
C ALA A 13 -7.21 -1.20 -0.26
N ILE A 14 -5.99 -0.87 -0.68
CA ILE A 14 -5.73 0.26 -1.59
C ILE A 14 -6.38 0.00 -2.96
N HIS A 15 -6.33 -1.23 -3.47
CA HIS A 15 -7.02 -1.62 -4.71
C HIS A 15 -8.54 -1.41 -4.61
N ALA A 16 -9.13 -1.77 -3.46
CA ALA A 16 -10.55 -1.59 -3.17
C ALA A 16 -10.96 -0.12 -2.96
N GLY A 17 -10.02 0.83 -3.02
CA GLY A 17 -10.29 2.27 -2.94
C GLY A 17 -9.90 2.92 -1.61
N GLN A 18 -9.17 2.23 -0.72
CA GLN A 18 -8.62 2.86 0.48
C GLN A 18 -7.59 3.92 0.09
N SER A 19 -7.92 5.19 0.36
CA SER A 19 -7.09 6.35 0.02
C SER A 19 -6.31 6.94 1.20
N VAL A 20 -6.58 6.45 2.42
CA VAL A 20 -5.95 6.90 3.66
C VAL A 20 -5.41 5.69 4.42
N VAL A 21 -4.19 5.81 4.94
CA VAL A 21 -3.53 4.80 5.78
C VAL A 21 -2.99 5.49 7.02
N LYS A 22 -3.25 4.95 8.20
CA LYS A 22 -2.87 5.57 9.48
C LYS A 22 -2.49 4.55 10.54
N GLY A 23 -1.77 4.99 11.57
CA GLY A 23 -1.32 4.14 12.68
C GLY A 23 -0.36 3.04 12.22
N ASP A 24 -0.53 1.82 12.73
CA ASP A 24 0.40 0.70 12.49
C ASP A 24 0.60 0.34 11.01
N ASP A 25 -0.41 0.57 10.16
CA ASP A 25 -0.32 0.29 8.72
C ASP A 25 0.59 1.26 7.97
N VAL A 26 0.97 2.39 8.58
CA VAL A 26 1.89 3.36 7.95
C VAL A 26 3.27 2.77 7.74
N HIS A 27 3.74 1.95 8.67
CA HIS A 27 5.02 1.26 8.50
C HIS A 27 4.98 0.33 7.27
N THR A 28 3.92 -0.45 7.16
CA THR A 28 3.66 -1.34 6.02
C THR A 28 3.56 -0.55 4.71
N LEU A 29 2.84 0.59 4.71
CA LEU A 29 2.75 1.44 3.53
C LEU A 29 4.11 2.01 3.12
N ARG A 30 4.93 2.48 4.06
CA ARG A 30 6.28 2.99 3.77
C ARG A 30 7.14 1.91 3.10
N GLN A 31 7.04 0.66 3.54
CA GLN A 31 7.72 -0.47 2.90
C GLN A 31 7.21 -0.70 1.47
N LEU A 32 5.89 -0.70 1.26
CA LEU A 32 5.29 -0.84 -0.08
C LEU A 32 5.71 0.31 -1.02
N ILE A 33 5.79 1.55 -0.52
CA ILE A 33 6.29 2.70 -1.28
C ILE A 33 7.78 2.52 -1.61
N SER A 34 8.60 2.09 -0.64
CA SER A 34 10.03 1.82 -0.86
C SER A 34 10.27 0.69 -1.87
N LYS A 35 9.36 -0.29 -1.94
CA LYS A 35 9.37 -1.38 -2.94
C LYS A 35 8.82 -0.93 -4.30
N GLY A 36 8.25 0.27 -4.39
CA GLY A 36 7.66 0.81 -5.61
C GLY A 36 6.27 0.28 -5.92
N TYR A 37 5.56 -0.32 -4.95
CA TYR A 37 4.23 -0.91 -5.12
C TYR A 37 3.09 0.05 -4.84
N ALA A 38 3.29 0.99 -3.92
CA ALA A 38 2.32 2.03 -3.61
C ALA A 38 2.92 3.43 -3.76
N VAL A 39 2.04 4.43 -3.84
CA VAL A 39 2.40 5.84 -3.71
C VAL A 39 1.38 6.53 -2.81
N GLY A 40 1.80 7.54 -2.05
CA GLY A 40 0.93 8.32 -1.17
C GLY A 40 1.63 9.58 -0.70
N LYS A 41 0.87 10.52 -0.14
CA LYS A 41 1.40 11.76 0.46
C LYS A 41 1.34 11.64 1.98
N ASN A 42 2.44 11.96 2.65
CA ASN A 42 2.44 12.05 4.10
C ASN A 42 1.61 13.29 4.53
N ALA A 43 0.71 13.13 5.50
CA ALA A 43 -0.24 14.17 5.90
C ALA A 43 0.42 15.35 6.65
N SER A 44 1.61 15.19 7.24
CA SER A 44 2.42 16.29 7.80
C SER A 44 3.84 15.82 8.11
N ASN A 45 4.83 16.66 7.84
CA ASN A 45 6.27 16.56 8.16
C ASN A 45 6.74 15.25 8.82
N GLU A 46 7.51 14.42 8.08
CA GLU A 46 8.33 13.22 8.41
C GLU A 46 7.86 12.19 9.48
N ASP A 47 7.18 12.62 10.54
CA ASP A 47 6.75 11.85 11.71
C ASP A 47 5.22 11.63 11.79
N SER A 48 4.41 12.06 10.82
CA SER A 48 2.99 11.70 10.87
C SER A 48 2.78 10.22 10.62
N ASP A 49 2.02 9.61 11.53
CA ASP A 49 1.43 8.28 11.40
C ASP A 49 0.22 8.28 10.47
N GLU A 50 0.27 9.06 9.38
CA GLU A 50 -0.81 9.15 8.41
C GLU A 50 -0.32 9.46 6.98
N TYR A 51 -0.84 8.70 6.02
CA TYR A 51 -0.72 8.92 4.59
C TYR A 51 -2.09 9.12 3.97
N MET A 52 -2.18 10.11 3.09
CA MET A 52 -3.35 10.45 2.29
C MET A 52 -3.05 10.26 0.79
N ASP A 53 -4.10 10.28 -0.03
CA ASP A 53 -4.03 10.09 -1.49
C ASP A 53 -3.30 8.79 -1.88
N VAL A 54 -3.43 7.74 -1.04
CA VAL A 54 -2.74 6.47 -1.26
C VAL A 54 -3.35 5.75 -2.47
N ARG A 55 -2.49 5.26 -3.35
CA ARG A 55 -2.88 4.52 -4.56
C ARG A 55 -1.81 3.53 -4.98
N LEU A 56 -2.21 2.50 -5.71
CA LEU A 56 -1.28 1.54 -6.29
C LEU A 56 -0.48 2.16 -7.44
N SER A 57 0.82 1.88 -7.45
CA SER A 57 1.67 2.03 -8.64
C SER A 57 1.25 1.04 -9.74
N PRO A 58 1.77 1.16 -10.97
CA PRO A 58 1.58 0.14 -11.99
C PRO A 58 2.00 -1.26 -11.53
N ALA A 59 3.17 -1.39 -10.89
CA ALA A 59 3.68 -2.67 -10.38
C ALA A 59 2.80 -3.24 -9.26
N GLY A 60 2.31 -2.39 -8.35
CA GLY A 60 1.39 -2.81 -7.29
C GLY A 60 0.03 -3.28 -7.83
N ARG A 61 -0.44 -2.74 -8.96
CA ARG A 61 -1.67 -3.21 -9.62
C ARG A 61 -1.48 -4.59 -10.23
N GLU A 62 -0.36 -4.81 -10.92
CA GLU A 62 -0.02 -6.12 -11.50
C GLU A 62 -0.01 -7.20 -10.43
N ILE A 63 0.68 -6.95 -9.31
CA ILE A 63 0.70 -7.86 -8.15
C ILE A 63 -0.71 -8.17 -7.63
N VAL A 64 -1.55 -7.15 -7.44
CA VAL A 64 -2.92 -7.36 -6.94
C VAL A 64 -3.77 -8.11 -7.95
N SER A 65 -3.61 -7.85 -9.24
CA SER A 65 -4.29 -8.59 -10.30
C SER A 65 -3.89 -10.06 -10.30
N ASP A 66 -2.59 -10.36 -10.20
CA ASP A 66 -2.08 -11.73 -10.13
C ASP A 66 -2.64 -12.47 -8.91
N LEU A 67 -2.72 -11.80 -7.76
CA LEU A 67 -3.32 -12.34 -6.52
C LEU A 67 -4.84 -12.61 -6.63
N HIS A 68 -5.56 -11.92 -7.52
CA HIS A 68 -6.99 -12.13 -7.76
C HIS A 68 -7.27 -13.24 -8.79
N THR A 69 -6.28 -13.61 -9.60
CA THR A 69 -6.39 -14.69 -10.60
C THR A 69 -6.16 -16.10 -10.04
N ASP A 70 -5.86 -16.23 -8.74
CA ASP A 70 -5.66 -17.52 -8.06
C ASP A 70 -6.95 -18.05 -7.38
N GLU A 71 -8.12 -17.45 -7.66
CA GLU A 71 -9.46 -17.97 -7.30
C GLU A 71 -10.09 -18.81 -8.43
#